data_AF-P96912-F1
#
_entry.id   AF-P96912-F1
#
_cell.length_a   1.000
_cell.length_b   1.000
_cell.length_c   1.000
_cell.angle_alpha   90.00
_cell.angle_beta   90.00
_cell.angle_gamma   90.00
#
_symmetry.space_group_name_H-M   'P 1'
#
loop_
_entity.id
_entity.type
_entity.pdbx_description
1 polymer ?
#
loop_
_entity_poly.entity_id
_entity_poly.type
_entity_poly.pdbx_seq_one_letter_code
_entity_poly.pdbx_strand_id
1 'polypeptide(L)'
;MSFCVYCGAELADPTRCGACGAYKIGSTWHRTTTPTVGAATTATGWRPDPTGRHEGRYFVAGQPTDLVREGDAEAVDPLGQQQLDQSGAVGVSPSAVSGWVRSGHRRLWWALAGVVAFLGLVGAGVVGTLFLNRDRESIDDKYLAALRRSGLTGEFNSDANAIARGKQVCRQLQDGGEQQGMPVDQVAVQYYCPQFSDGFHILETITVTGSFTLKDESPNVYAPAITVSGSGCSGSAGYADIDRGTQVTVKNGQGDILATAFLQAGQGGRFLCTFPFSFEITEGEDRYVVSVSRRGEMSYSFADLKANGLSLVLG
;
A
#
# COMPACT_ATOMS: atom_id res chain seq x y z
N MET A 1 -11.38 27.05 -2.61
CA MET A 1 -10.21 26.42 -3.24
C MET A 1 -10.04 25.07 -2.58
N SER A 2 -10.04 24.00 -3.37
CA SER A 2 -9.89 22.63 -2.87
C SER A 2 -8.45 22.17 -3.09
N PHE A 3 -7.89 21.47 -2.12
CA PHE A 3 -6.50 20.98 -2.17
C PHE A 3 -6.49 19.46 -2.28
N CYS A 4 -5.48 18.93 -2.96
CA CYS A 4 -5.28 17.49 -3.03
C CYS A 4 -4.85 16.95 -1.67
N VAL A 5 -5.59 15.98 -1.13
CA VAL A 5 -5.29 15.35 0.17
C VAL A 5 -3.92 14.66 0.17
N TYR A 6 -3.44 14.21 -0.98
CA TYR A 6 -2.16 13.48 -1.07
C TYR A 6 -0.92 14.35 -1.22
N CYS A 7 -1.00 15.49 -1.92
CA CYS A 7 0.18 16.31 -2.24
C CYS A 7 0.05 17.80 -1.89
N GLY A 8 -1.11 18.24 -1.40
CA GLY A 8 -1.35 19.65 -1.03
C GLY A 8 -1.53 20.62 -2.20
N ALA A 9 -1.39 20.18 -3.45
CA ALA A 9 -1.56 21.04 -4.62
C ALA A 9 -3.02 21.53 -4.76
N GLU A 10 -3.19 22.75 -5.29
CA GLU A 10 -4.50 23.30 -5.61
C GLU A 10 -5.16 22.50 -6.74
N LEU A 11 -6.43 22.15 -6.56
CA LEU A 11 -7.21 21.37 -7.50
C LEU A 11 -7.91 22.27 -8.51
N ALA A 12 -7.53 22.16 -9.78
CA ALA A 12 -8.29 22.73 -10.90
C ALA A 12 -9.58 21.92 -11.18
N ASP A 13 -9.60 20.62 -10.85
CA ASP A 13 -10.74 19.71 -10.99
C ASP A 13 -11.06 19.08 -9.61
N PRO A 14 -12.30 19.17 -9.10
CA PRO A 14 -12.68 18.60 -7.80
C PRO A 14 -12.58 17.07 -7.73
N THR A 15 -12.40 16.39 -8.86
CA THR A 15 -12.32 14.93 -8.99
C THR A 15 -10.94 14.42 -9.39
N ARG A 16 -9.98 15.29 -9.73
CA ARG A 16 -8.64 14.87 -10.18
C ARG A 16 -7.56 15.90 -9.85
N CYS A 17 -6.45 15.44 -9.29
CA CYS A 17 -5.25 16.25 -9.06
C CYS A 17 -4.29 16.17 -10.24
N GLY A 18 -4.04 17.29 -10.91
CA GLY A 18 -3.06 17.37 -12.00
C GLY A 18 -1.61 17.19 -11.56
N ALA A 19 -1.28 17.47 -10.29
CA ALA A 19 0.09 17.41 -9.79
C ALA A 19 0.56 15.99 -9.45
N CYS A 20 -0.29 15.17 -8.82
CA CYS A 20 0.07 13.80 -8.41
C CYS A 20 -0.76 12.70 -9.08
N GLY A 21 -1.74 13.06 -9.91
CA GLY A 21 -2.59 12.09 -10.61
C GLY A 21 -3.70 11.47 -9.78
N ALA A 22 -3.80 11.76 -8.47
CA ALA A 22 -4.87 11.26 -7.61
C ALA A 22 -6.26 11.66 -8.15
N TYR A 23 -7.24 10.78 -7.98
CA TYR A 23 -8.60 11.00 -8.47
C TYR A 23 -9.63 10.58 -7.43
N LYS A 24 -10.84 11.12 -7.52
CA LYS A 24 -11.93 10.93 -6.55
C LYS A 24 -13.02 10.05 -7.14
N ILE A 25 -13.41 9.00 -6.41
CA ILE A 25 -14.60 8.18 -6.72
C ILE A 25 -15.56 8.32 -5.55
N GLY A 26 -16.74 8.90 -5.79
CA GLY A 26 -17.68 9.24 -4.72
C GLY A 26 -17.09 10.25 -3.74
N SER A 27 -17.00 9.88 -2.46
CA SER A 27 -16.36 10.67 -1.40
C SER A 27 -14.89 10.31 -1.17
N THR A 28 -14.37 9.25 -1.78
CA THR A 28 -13.04 8.69 -1.49
C THR A 28 -12.01 9.13 -2.53
N TRP A 29 -10.85 9.57 -2.06
CA TRP A 29 -9.69 9.84 -2.92
C TRP A 29 -8.89 8.55 -3.11
N HIS A 30 -8.48 8.28 -4.35
CA HIS A 30 -7.65 7.14 -4.74
C HIS A 30 -6.33 7.65 -5.31
N ARG A 31 -5.23 7.03 -4.88
CA ARG A 31 -3.91 7.22 -5.50
C ARG A 31 -3.82 6.28 -6.70
N THR A 32 -3.41 6.82 -7.85
CA THR A 32 -3.06 5.99 -9.00
C THR A 32 -1.77 5.25 -8.65
N THR A 33 -1.87 3.99 -8.23
CA THR A 33 -0.73 3.11 -7.92
C THR A 33 0.01 2.64 -9.17
N THR A 34 -0.43 3.07 -10.34
CA THR A 34 0.28 2.93 -11.60
C THR A 34 0.80 4.30 -12.01
N PRO A 35 2.12 4.49 -12.23
CA PRO A 35 2.51 5.49 -13.21
C PRO A 35 1.76 5.08 -14.47
N THR A 36 1.00 5.99 -15.05
CA THR A 36 0.27 5.72 -16.27
C THR A 36 1.28 5.19 -17.30
N VAL A 37 1.29 3.87 -17.51
CA VAL A 37 1.91 3.24 -18.67
C VAL A 37 1.07 3.74 -19.83
N GLY A 38 1.43 4.91 -20.36
CA GLY A 38 0.54 5.68 -21.22
C GLY A 38 0.94 7.13 -21.49
N ALA A 39 1.98 7.65 -20.83
CA ALA A 39 2.76 8.75 -21.40
C ALA A 39 4.19 8.24 -21.57
N ALA A 40 4.67 8.20 -22.82
CA ALA A 40 6.05 7.90 -23.14
C ALA A 40 6.95 8.89 -22.38
N THR A 41 7.40 8.50 -21.19
CA THR A 41 8.33 9.29 -20.40
C THR A 41 9.68 9.10 -21.06
N THR A 42 10.06 10.08 -21.85
CA THR A 42 11.41 10.31 -22.39
C THR A 42 12.48 10.52 -21.30
N ALA A 43 12.14 10.27 -20.04
CA ALA A 43 13.04 10.38 -18.91
C ALA A 43 14.10 9.27 -18.94
N THR A 44 15.35 9.68 -18.79
CA THR A 44 16.49 8.79 -18.54
C THR A 44 16.56 8.47 -17.04
N GLY A 45 16.84 7.23 -16.67
CA GLY A 45 16.97 6.81 -15.26
C GLY A 45 16.62 5.34 -14.99
N TRP A 46 16.83 4.92 -13.74
CA TRP A 46 16.49 3.59 -13.24
C TRP A 46 14.98 3.39 -13.12
N ARG A 47 14.49 2.23 -13.58
CA ARG A 47 13.09 1.77 -13.41
C ARG A 47 13.09 0.28 -13.11
N PRO A 48 11.99 -0.31 -12.60
CA PRO A 48 11.87 -1.76 -12.47
C PRO A 48 12.19 -2.47 -13.79
N ASP A 49 12.99 -3.54 -13.76
CA ASP A 49 13.34 -4.28 -14.97
C ASP A 49 12.10 -4.91 -15.60
N PRO A 50 11.71 -4.56 -16.84
CA PRO A 50 10.53 -5.14 -17.48
C PRO A 50 10.65 -6.65 -17.73
N THR A 51 11.87 -7.20 -17.73
CA THR A 51 12.09 -8.64 -17.85
C THR A 51 11.84 -9.39 -16.54
N GLY A 52 11.75 -8.69 -15.41
CA GLY A 52 11.64 -9.27 -14.07
C GLY A 52 12.88 -10.03 -13.60
N ARG A 53 14.00 -9.92 -14.31
CA ARG A 53 15.26 -10.62 -14.00
C ARG A 53 16.10 -9.90 -12.95
N HIS A 54 15.92 -8.59 -12.83
CA HIS A 54 16.68 -7.71 -11.94
C HIS A 54 15.79 -6.69 -11.21
N GLU A 55 16.23 -6.16 -10.07
CA GLU A 55 15.50 -5.11 -9.35
C GLU A 55 15.24 -3.88 -10.22
N GLY A 56 16.23 -3.46 -11.00
CA GLY A 56 16.09 -2.32 -11.91
C GLY A 56 16.87 -2.45 -13.21
N ARG A 57 16.38 -1.77 -14.24
CA ARG A 57 17.04 -1.56 -15.54
C ARG A 57 17.14 -0.08 -15.82
N TYR A 58 18.26 0.35 -16.38
CA TYR A 58 18.46 1.76 -16.74
C TYR A 58 17.82 2.06 -18.10
N PHE A 59 17.13 3.19 -18.19
CA PHE A 59 16.48 3.65 -19.42
C PHE A 59 17.14 4.93 -19.90
N VAL A 60 17.35 5.06 -21.20
CA VAL A 60 17.83 6.28 -21.86
C VAL A 60 16.77 6.75 -22.83
N ALA A 61 16.25 7.97 -22.66
CA ALA A 61 15.17 8.51 -23.48
C ALA A 61 13.93 7.58 -23.59
N GLY A 62 13.67 6.79 -22.55
CA GLY A 62 12.58 5.80 -22.52
C GLY A 62 12.90 4.44 -23.17
N GLN A 63 14.08 4.26 -23.77
CA GLN A 63 14.54 2.96 -24.26
C GLN A 63 15.30 2.20 -23.15
N PRO A 64 14.99 0.92 -22.91
CA PRO A 64 15.76 0.11 -21.96
C PRO A 64 17.19 -0.10 -22.47
N THR A 65 18.14 -0.16 -21.53
CA THR A 65 19.54 -0.51 -21.80
C THR A 65 19.86 -1.89 -21.23
N ASP A 66 21.05 -2.39 -21.54
CA ASP A 66 21.60 -3.62 -20.98
C ASP A 66 22.06 -3.46 -19.52
N LEU A 67 22.11 -2.24 -18.99
CA LEU A 67 22.51 -1.95 -17.61
C LEU A 67 21.37 -2.26 -16.63
N VAL A 68 21.67 -3.13 -15.67
CA VAL A 68 20.76 -3.61 -14.63
C VAL A 68 21.36 -3.44 -13.24
N ARG A 69 20.52 -3.45 -12.19
CA ARG A 69 20.98 -3.39 -10.80
C ARG A 69 20.23 -4.37 -9.90
N GLU A 70 20.92 -4.79 -8.84
CA GLU A 70 20.38 -5.51 -7.69
C GLU A 70 20.88 -4.78 -6.43
N GLY A 71 20.02 -4.01 -5.77
CA GLY A 71 20.43 -3.06 -4.73
C GLY A 71 21.41 -2.01 -5.27
N ASP A 72 22.63 -2.01 -4.73
CA ASP A 72 23.72 -1.10 -5.11
C ASP A 72 24.69 -1.71 -6.14
N ALA A 73 24.50 -2.98 -6.52
CA ALA A 73 25.35 -3.66 -7.49
C ALA A 73 24.82 -3.48 -8.91
N GLU A 74 25.62 -2.85 -9.79
CA GLU A 74 25.32 -2.69 -11.21
C GLU A 74 25.99 -3.79 -12.05
N ALA A 75 25.28 -4.29 -13.06
CA ALA A 75 25.77 -5.32 -13.99
C ALA A 75 25.17 -5.12 -15.40
N VAL A 76 25.68 -5.86 -16.38
CA VAL A 76 25.16 -5.87 -17.75
C VAL A 76 24.42 -7.19 -17.99
N ASP A 77 23.18 -7.12 -18.51
CA ASP A 77 22.32 -8.26 -18.85
C ASP A 77 21.98 -8.29 -20.35
N PRO A 78 22.87 -8.87 -21.20
CA PRO A 78 22.65 -8.96 -22.64
C PRO A 78 21.44 -9.82 -23.01
N LEU A 79 21.11 -10.83 -22.19
CA LEU A 79 19.97 -11.71 -22.43
C LEU A 79 18.64 -10.98 -22.23
N GLY A 80 18.53 -10.18 -21.16
CA GLY A 80 17.35 -9.33 -20.96
C GLY A 80 17.20 -8.28 -22.05
N GLN A 81 18.29 -7.70 -22.55
CA GLN A 81 18.22 -6.79 -23.70
C GLN A 81 17.70 -7.49 -24.95
N GLN A 82 18.21 -8.68 -25.30
CA GLN A 82 17.70 -9.47 -26.43
C GLN A 82 16.21 -9.81 -26.29
N GLN A 83 15.74 -10.09 -25.07
CA GLN A 83 14.33 -10.35 -24.80
C GLN A 83 13.47 -9.09 -25.03
N LEU A 84 13.96 -7.91 -24.63
CA LEU A 84 13.27 -6.64 -24.84
C LEU A 84 13.22 -6.25 -26.33
N ASP A 85 14.32 -6.46 -27.06
CA ASP A 85 14.39 -6.19 -28.49
C ASP A 85 13.41 -7.08 -29.28
N GLN A 86 13.26 -8.36 -28.90
CA GLN A 86 12.30 -9.28 -29.50
C GLN A 86 10.84 -8.93 -29.14
N SER A 87 10.60 -8.41 -27.93
CA SER A 87 9.27 -8.03 -27.45
C SER A 87 8.75 -6.74 -28.10
N GLY A 88 9.65 -5.85 -28.53
CA GLY A 88 9.31 -4.60 -29.22
C GLY A 88 9.05 -4.73 -30.72
N ALA A 89 9.37 -5.88 -31.34
CA ALA A 89 9.35 -6.07 -32.79
C ALA A 89 8.12 -6.82 -33.33
N VAL A 90 7.11 -7.15 -32.50
CA VAL A 90 5.93 -7.91 -32.97
C VAL A 90 4.90 -6.98 -33.63
N GLY A 91 5.30 -6.38 -34.75
CA GLY A 91 4.36 -6.06 -35.83
C GLY A 91 4.01 -7.38 -36.52
N VAL A 92 2.83 -7.91 -36.23
CA VAL A 92 2.29 -9.09 -36.91
C VAL A 92 2.15 -8.75 -38.39
N SER A 93 3.13 -9.14 -39.19
CA SER A 93 3.03 -9.16 -40.65
C SER A 93 2.24 -10.41 -41.04
N PRO A 94 1.04 -10.28 -41.63
CA PRO A 94 0.51 -11.36 -42.42
C PRO A 94 1.19 -11.32 -43.80
N SER A 95 1.33 -12.48 -44.42
CA SER A 95 1.74 -12.68 -45.83
C SER A 95 3.21 -13.01 -46.07
N ALA A 96 3.50 -14.31 -46.08
CA ALA A 96 4.44 -14.89 -47.02
C ALA A 96 3.69 -15.95 -47.84
N VAL A 97 3.02 -15.50 -48.91
CA VAL A 97 2.48 -16.36 -49.97
C VAL A 97 3.38 -16.18 -51.20
N SER A 98 4.32 -17.10 -51.39
CA SER A 98 5.00 -17.38 -52.66
C SER A 98 5.72 -18.73 -52.48
N GLY A 99 5.81 -19.65 -53.43
CA GLY A 99 5.42 -19.62 -54.82
C GLY A 99 5.35 -21.04 -55.37
N TRP A 100 4.58 -21.11 -56.45
CA TRP A 100 4.41 -22.12 -57.47
C TRP A 100 5.48 -23.22 -57.59
N VAL A 101 5.04 -24.48 -57.47
CA VAL A 101 5.64 -25.61 -58.21
C VAL A 101 4.55 -26.23 -59.09
N ARG A 102 4.88 -26.29 -60.38
CA ARG A 102 4.07 -26.71 -61.52
C ARG A 102 3.86 -28.22 -61.57
N SER A 103 2.63 -28.58 -61.94
CA SER A 103 2.19 -29.66 -62.85
C SER A 103 2.74 -31.08 -62.67
N GLY A 104 1.82 -32.03 -62.46
CA GLY A 104 2.12 -33.45 -62.59
C GLY A 104 0.93 -34.36 -62.31
N HIS A 105 -0.02 -34.38 -63.25
CA HIS A 105 -0.99 -35.44 -63.55
C HIS A 105 -1.24 -36.58 -62.54
N ARG A 106 -2.50 -36.63 -62.11
CA ARG A 106 -3.41 -37.80 -62.20
C ARG A 106 -3.10 -38.97 -61.24
N ARG A 107 -4.11 -39.25 -60.39
CA ARG A 107 -4.33 -40.44 -59.52
C ARG A 107 -3.71 -40.34 -58.12
N LEU A 108 -4.50 -39.98 -57.11
CA LEU A 108 -4.72 -40.84 -55.93
C LEU A 108 -5.75 -40.19 -54.99
N TRP A 109 -6.98 -40.64 -55.11
CA TRP A 109 -8.14 -40.20 -54.34
C TRP A 109 -8.30 -41.04 -53.06
N TRP A 110 -7.23 -41.22 -52.27
CA TRP A 110 -7.24 -42.11 -51.09
C TRP A 110 -6.31 -41.70 -49.92
N ALA A 111 -5.82 -40.45 -49.83
CA ALA A 111 -4.85 -40.04 -48.78
C ALA A 111 -5.35 -38.99 -47.76
N LEU A 112 -6.67 -38.71 -47.69
CA LEU A 112 -7.22 -37.66 -46.82
C LEU A 112 -7.84 -38.14 -45.49
N ALA A 113 -7.90 -39.45 -45.21
CA ALA A 113 -8.46 -39.97 -43.97
C ALA A 113 -7.45 -40.13 -42.81
N GLY A 114 -6.13 -40.22 -43.10
CA GLY A 114 -5.11 -40.46 -42.07
C GLY A 114 -4.63 -39.21 -41.32
N VAL A 115 -4.67 -38.04 -41.95
CA VAL A 115 -4.12 -36.79 -41.39
C VAL A 115 -5.05 -36.16 -40.35
N VAL A 116 -6.37 -36.36 -40.49
CA VAL A 116 -7.38 -35.82 -39.54
C VAL A 116 -7.35 -36.58 -38.21
N ALA A 117 -7.09 -37.89 -38.22
CA ALA A 117 -7.00 -38.70 -36.99
C ALA A 117 -5.78 -38.35 -36.14
N PHE A 118 -4.64 -38.01 -36.77
CA PHE A 118 -3.43 -37.62 -36.05
C PHE A 118 -3.55 -36.22 -35.42
N LEU A 119 -4.17 -35.28 -36.13
CA LEU A 119 -4.46 -33.94 -35.58
C LEU A 119 -5.50 -33.99 -34.44
N GLY A 120 -6.47 -34.91 -34.50
CA GLY A 120 -7.42 -35.14 -33.42
C GLY A 120 -6.76 -35.69 -32.14
N LEU A 121 -5.82 -36.63 -32.26
CA LEU A 121 -5.10 -37.20 -31.11
C LEU A 121 -4.08 -36.23 -30.51
N VAL A 122 -3.38 -35.44 -31.34
CA VAL A 122 -2.47 -34.39 -30.84
C VAL A 122 -3.28 -33.27 -30.18
N GLY A 123 -4.42 -32.86 -30.75
CA GLY A 123 -5.32 -31.89 -30.14
C GLY A 123 -5.89 -32.35 -28.80
N ALA A 124 -6.36 -33.61 -28.71
CA ALA A 124 -6.87 -34.18 -27.46
C ALA A 124 -5.77 -34.36 -26.39
N GLY A 125 -4.55 -34.73 -26.78
CA GLY A 125 -3.41 -34.84 -25.88
C GLY A 125 -3.00 -33.49 -25.29
N VAL A 126 -2.92 -32.44 -26.12
CA VAL A 126 -2.61 -31.08 -25.67
C VAL A 126 -3.71 -30.55 -24.74
N VAL A 127 -4.99 -30.74 -25.08
CA VAL A 127 -6.12 -30.35 -24.21
C VAL A 127 -6.09 -31.12 -22.88
N GLY A 128 -5.80 -32.43 -22.90
CA GLY A 128 -5.69 -33.25 -21.70
C GLY A 128 -4.55 -32.81 -20.78
N THR A 129 -3.37 -32.50 -21.33
CA THR A 129 -2.23 -31.98 -20.53
C THR A 129 -2.49 -30.59 -19.97
N LEU A 130 -3.18 -29.72 -20.71
CA LEU A 130 -3.59 -28.40 -20.22
C LEU A 130 -4.67 -28.50 -19.13
N PHE A 131 -5.59 -29.46 -19.21
CA PHE A 131 -6.60 -29.68 -18.17
C PHE A 131 -5.99 -30.29 -16.90
N LEU A 132 -5.04 -31.24 -17.04
CA LEU A 132 -4.39 -31.88 -15.89
C LEU A 132 -3.39 -30.96 -15.17
N ASN A 133 -2.75 -30.02 -15.87
CA ASN A 133 -1.88 -29.02 -15.22
C ASN A 133 -2.64 -27.82 -14.63
N ARG A 134 -3.92 -27.62 -14.96
CA ARG A 134 -4.69 -26.46 -14.49
C ARG A 134 -5.05 -26.53 -12.99
N ASP A 135 -4.97 -27.72 -12.38
CA ASP A 135 -5.43 -27.96 -11.00
C ASP A 135 -4.32 -27.91 -9.93
N ARG A 136 -3.06 -27.63 -10.29
CA ARG A 136 -2.03 -27.31 -9.28
C ARG A 136 -1.92 -25.79 -9.09
N GLU A 137 -3.03 -25.19 -8.68
CA GLU A 137 -3.01 -23.83 -8.15
C GLU A 137 -2.08 -23.81 -6.92
N SER A 138 -1.02 -23.00 -6.98
CA SER A 138 -0.02 -22.95 -5.91
C SER A 138 -0.64 -22.39 -4.63
N ILE A 139 -0.03 -22.66 -3.47
CA ILE A 139 -0.46 -22.05 -2.21
C ILE A 139 -0.43 -20.51 -2.33
N ASP A 140 0.58 -20.00 -3.03
CA ASP A 140 0.76 -18.58 -3.32
C ASP A 140 -0.44 -18.01 -4.12
N ASP A 141 -0.90 -18.71 -5.16
CA ASP A 141 -2.07 -18.30 -5.95
C ASP A 141 -3.35 -18.26 -5.12
N LYS A 142 -3.56 -19.28 -4.27
CA LYS A 142 -4.72 -19.36 -3.36
C LYS A 142 -4.70 -18.24 -2.33
N TYR A 143 -3.53 -17.94 -1.78
CA TYR A 143 -3.31 -16.84 -0.84
C TYR A 143 -3.62 -15.48 -1.50
N LEU A 144 -3.10 -15.22 -2.70
CA LEU A 144 -3.39 -13.99 -3.44
C LEU A 144 -4.88 -13.88 -3.81
N ALA A 145 -5.52 -14.99 -4.21
CA ALA A 145 -6.96 -15.03 -4.45
C ALA A 145 -7.77 -14.73 -3.18
N ALA A 146 -7.31 -15.18 -2.00
CA ALA A 146 -7.94 -14.85 -0.72
C ALA A 146 -7.81 -13.37 -0.37
N LEU A 147 -6.62 -12.77 -0.53
CA LEU A 147 -6.43 -11.33 -0.35
C LEU A 147 -7.33 -10.49 -1.25
N ARG A 148 -7.50 -10.90 -2.51
CA ARG A 148 -8.41 -10.23 -3.46
C ARG A 148 -9.86 -10.30 -3.00
N ARG A 149 -10.30 -11.47 -2.52
CA ARG A 149 -11.68 -11.68 -2.02
C ARG A 149 -11.98 -10.91 -0.75
N SER A 150 -10.99 -10.71 0.14
CA SER A 150 -11.14 -9.94 1.37
C SER A 150 -10.91 -8.43 1.19
N GLY A 151 -10.53 -7.97 0.01
CA GLY A 151 -10.24 -6.56 -0.25
C GLY A 151 -8.91 -6.06 0.35
N LEU A 152 -8.04 -6.96 0.82
CA LEU A 152 -6.79 -6.64 1.52
C LEU A 152 -5.58 -6.43 0.58
N THR A 153 -5.80 -6.46 -0.74
CA THR A 153 -4.71 -6.23 -1.71
C THR A 153 -4.13 -4.82 -1.68
N GLY A 154 -4.89 -3.84 -1.15
CA GLY A 154 -4.42 -2.45 -1.02
C GLY A 154 -3.27 -2.25 -0.03
N GLU A 155 -3.02 -3.22 0.86
CA GLU A 155 -1.92 -3.22 1.83
C GLU A 155 -0.55 -3.46 1.17
N PHE A 156 -0.53 -3.96 -0.07
CA PHE A 156 0.69 -4.33 -0.77
C PHE A 156 0.86 -3.54 -2.07
N ASN A 157 2.12 -3.19 -2.38
CA ASN A 157 2.48 -2.57 -3.65
C ASN A 157 2.62 -3.59 -4.80
N SER A 158 2.74 -4.88 -4.51
CA SER A 158 2.85 -5.95 -5.50
C SER A 158 2.46 -7.32 -4.92
N ASP A 159 2.06 -8.25 -5.79
CA ASP A 159 1.77 -9.64 -5.42
C ASP A 159 3.00 -10.35 -4.83
N ALA A 160 4.20 -10.05 -5.32
CA ALA A 160 5.45 -10.60 -4.79
C ALA A 160 5.69 -10.18 -3.34
N ASN A 161 5.42 -8.92 -2.99
CA ASN A 161 5.57 -8.43 -1.62
C ASN A 161 4.48 -8.98 -0.69
N ALA A 162 3.26 -9.19 -1.20
CA ALA A 162 2.21 -9.89 -0.46
C ALA A 162 2.65 -11.32 -0.09
N ILE A 163 3.15 -12.09 -1.07
CA ILE A 163 3.65 -13.46 -0.85
C ILE A 163 4.84 -13.46 0.13
N ALA A 164 5.80 -12.54 -0.04
CA ALA A 164 6.97 -12.44 0.82
C ALA A 164 6.58 -12.13 2.28
N ARG A 165 5.66 -11.17 2.48
CA ARG A 165 5.09 -10.86 3.80
C ARG A 165 4.38 -12.07 4.38
N GLY A 166 3.52 -12.75 3.62
CA GLY A 166 2.78 -13.90 4.12
C GLY A 166 3.69 -15.06 4.55
N LYS A 167 4.74 -15.35 3.77
CA LYS A 167 5.77 -16.34 4.15
C LYS A 167 6.61 -15.89 5.34
N GLN A 168 6.85 -14.59 5.51
CA GLN A 168 7.53 -14.04 6.68
C GLN A 168 6.71 -14.21 7.95
N VAL A 169 5.39 -13.94 7.92
CA VAL A 169 4.49 -14.15 9.06
C VAL A 169 4.54 -15.60 9.53
N CYS A 170 4.46 -16.54 8.60
CA CYS A 170 4.57 -17.97 8.90
C CYS A 170 5.89 -18.33 9.59
N ARG A 171 7.02 -17.84 9.08
CA ARG A 171 8.33 -18.06 9.71
C ARG A 171 8.40 -17.47 11.12
N GLN A 172 7.93 -16.24 11.31
CA GLN A 172 7.92 -15.59 12.63
C GLN A 172 7.13 -16.39 13.67
N LEU A 173 6.00 -16.97 13.29
CA LEU A 173 5.20 -17.82 14.17
C LEU A 173 5.89 -19.16 14.48
N GLN A 174 6.55 -19.76 13.48
CA GLN A 174 7.35 -20.98 13.68
C GLN A 174 8.54 -20.76 14.62
N ASP A 175 9.11 -19.55 14.62
CA ASP A 175 10.22 -19.14 15.47
C ASP A 175 9.76 -18.75 16.90
N GLY A 176 8.47 -18.88 17.22
CA GLY A 176 7.92 -18.60 18.55
C GLY A 176 7.47 -17.15 18.77
N GLY A 177 7.26 -16.39 17.69
CA GLY A 177 6.64 -15.07 17.76
C GLY A 177 5.20 -15.12 18.30
N GLU A 178 4.68 -13.95 18.67
CA GLU A 178 3.31 -13.82 19.17
C GLU A 178 2.29 -14.24 18.09
N GLN A 179 1.28 -15.02 18.48
CA GLN A 179 0.22 -15.48 17.59
C GLN A 179 -0.83 -14.38 17.37
N GLN A 180 -0.38 -13.22 16.90
CA GLN A 180 -1.23 -12.07 16.63
C GLN A 180 -0.74 -11.27 15.41
N GLY A 181 -1.64 -10.49 14.81
CA GLY A 181 -1.29 -9.60 13.71
C GLY A 181 -2.50 -8.98 13.04
N MET A 182 -2.26 -8.31 11.92
CA MET A 182 -3.32 -7.62 11.18
C MET A 182 -4.23 -8.61 10.43
N PRO A 183 -5.44 -8.20 9.97
CA PRO A 183 -6.32 -9.08 9.18
C PRO A 183 -5.62 -9.73 7.97
N VAL A 184 -4.66 -9.01 7.37
CA VAL A 184 -3.85 -9.51 6.25
C VAL A 184 -2.89 -10.64 6.65
N ASP A 185 -2.38 -10.60 7.88
CA ASP A 185 -1.53 -11.63 8.44
C ASP A 185 -2.36 -12.88 8.78
N GLN A 186 -3.61 -12.73 9.25
CA GLN A 186 -4.51 -13.87 9.46
C GLN A 186 -4.76 -14.65 8.16
N VAL A 187 -4.91 -13.97 7.03
CA VAL A 187 -5.03 -14.64 5.72
C VAL A 187 -3.73 -15.39 5.41
N ALA A 188 -2.57 -14.80 5.67
CA ALA A 188 -1.30 -15.50 5.47
C ALA A 188 -1.19 -16.77 6.32
N VAL A 189 -1.61 -16.70 7.59
CA VAL A 189 -1.59 -17.85 8.50
C VAL A 189 -2.46 -18.99 7.99
N GLN A 190 -3.66 -18.70 7.51
CA GLN A 190 -4.57 -19.72 6.98
C GLN A 190 -3.98 -20.54 5.82
N TYR A 191 -3.11 -19.93 4.99
CA TYR A 191 -2.56 -20.58 3.80
C TYR A 191 -1.14 -21.12 3.99
N TYR A 192 -0.27 -20.40 4.72
CA TYR A 192 1.15 -20.76 4.86
C TYR A 192 1.47 -21.53 6.13
N CYS A 193 0.69 -21.37 7.21
CA CYS A 193 0.88 -22.07 8.48
C CYS A 193 -0.45 -22.33 9.20
N PRO A 194 -1.34 -23.14 8.61
CA PRO A 194 -2.70 -23.33 9.10
C PRO A 194 -2.77 -23.78 10.56
N GLN A 195 -1.73 -24.42 11.08
CA GLN A 195 -1.62 -24.84 12.49
C GLN A 195 -1.71 -23.71 13.52
N PHE A 196 -1.44 -22.45 13.12
CA PHE A 196 -1.58 -21.29 14.02
C PHE A 196 -2.92 -20.56 13.85
N SER A 197 -3.76 -20.95 12.88
CA SER A 197 -4.97 -20.19 12.52
C SER A 197 -5.99 -20.11 13.66
N ASP A 198 -6.17 -21.20 14.39
CA ASP A 198 -7.19 -21.29 15.45
C ASP A 198 -6.86 -20.42 16.68
N GLY A 199 -5.57 -20.15 16.91
CA GLY A 199 -5.07 -19.32 18.01
C GLY A 199 -4.68 -17.90 17.61
N PHE A 200 -4.81 -17.54 16.33
CA PHE A 200 -4.34 -16.26 15.82
C PHE A 200 -5.27 -15.11 16.22
N HIS A 201 -4.75 -14.19 17.04
CA HIS A 201 -5.45 -12.98 17.46
C HIS A 201 -5.33 -11.89 16.40
N ILE A 202 -6.47 -11.42 15.88
CA ILE A 202 -6.47 -10.29 14.94
C ILE A 202 -6.43 -9.01 15.75
N LEU A 203 -5.38 -8.22 15.55
CA LEU A 203 -5.20 -6.95 16.23
C LEU A 203 -6.30 -5.96 15.82
N GLU A 204 -6.93 -5.36 16.81
CA GLU A 204 -7.96 -4.35 16.61
C GLU A 204 -7.32 -2.98 16.36
N THR A 205 -7.83 -2.25 15.36
CA THR A 205 -7.48 -0.83 15.15
C THR A 205 -8.66 0.04 15.54
N ILE A 206 -8.43 1.03 16.40
CA ILE A 206 -9.46 1.95 16.89
C ILE A 206 -9.07 3.40 16.59
N THR A 207 -10.08 4.24 16.36
CA THR A 207 -9.92 5.69 16.39
C THR A 207 -10.12 6.18 17.83
N VAL A 208 -9.05 6.67 18.45
CA VAL A 208 -9.11 7.28 19.77
C VAL A 208 -9.49 8.75 19.61
N THR A 209 -10.53 9.19 20.32
CA THR A 209 -10.90 10.61 20.43
C THR A 209 -10.45 11.14 21.78
N GLY A 210 -9.82 12.31 21.77
CA GLY A 210 -9.29 12.95 22.96
C GLY A 210 -9.53 14.44 23.00
N SER A 211 -9.30 15.02 24.18
CA SER A 211 -9.32 16.45 24.40
C SER A 211 -8.13 16.88 25.27
N PHE A 212 -7.52 18.00 24.91
CA PHE A 212 -6.48 18.67 25.70
C PHE A 212 -7.05 19.99 26.21
N THR A 213 -7.15 20.16 27.51
CA THR A 213 -7.73 21.37 28.13
C THR A 213 -6.64 22.18 28.80
N LEU A 214 -6.42 23.39 28.31
CA LEU A 214 -5.66 24.42 29.01
C LEU A 214 -6.59 25.11 30.00
N LYS A 215 -6.21 25.13 31.28
CA LYS A 215 -6.95 25.72 32.40
C LYS A 215 -6.15 26.89 32.96
N ASP A 216 -6.82 28.00 33.20
CA ASP A 216 -6.27 29.15 33.92
C ASP A 216 -7.25 29.50 35.04
N GLU A 217 -6.90 29.16 36.28
CA GLU A 217 -7.76 29.39 37.45
C GLU A 217 -7.85 30.86 37.84
N SER A 218 -6.90 31.69 37.44
CA SER A 218 -6.84 33.11 37.81
C SER A 218 -6.27 33.96 36.66
N PRO A 219 -7.04 34.15 35.57
CA PRO A 219 -6.52 34.78 34.37
C PRO A 219 -6.07 36.21 34.63
N ASN A 220 -4.78 36.47 34.39
CA ASN A 220 -4.22 37.82 34.48
C ASN A 220 -4.78 38.69 33.34
N VAL A 221 -5.32 39.86 33.69
CA VAL A 221 -5.94 40.79 32.72
C VAL A 221 -4.93 41.30 31.68
N TYR A 222 -3.66 41.44 32.06
CA TYR A 222 -2.59 42.00 31.22
C TYR A 222 -1.79 40.93 30.47
N ALA A 223 -1.78 39.69 30.97
CA ALA A 223 -1.01 38.59 30.41
C ALA A 223 -1.74 37.25 30.61
N PRO A 224 -2.90 37.04 29.95
CA PRO A 224 -3.67 35.82 30.13
C PRO A 224 -2.91 34.61 29.57
N ALA A 225 -3.09 33.44 30.19
CA ALA A 225 -2.59 32.18 29.64
C ALA A 225 -3.40 31.69 28.43
N ILE A 226 -4.63 32.21 28.26
CA ILE A 226 -5.55 31.86 27.20
C ILE A 226 -6.01 33.14 26.48
N THR A 227 -5.82 33.18 25.16
CA THR A 227 -6.38 34.21 24.28
C THR A 227 -7.70 33.70 23.70
N VAL A 228 -8.73 34.55 23.67
CA VAL A 228 -10.08 34.19 23.20
C VAL A 228 -10.47 35.07 22.02
N SER A 229 -10.99 34.47 20.96
CA SER A 229 -11.54 35.14 19.78
C SER A 229 -12.86 34.49 19.37
N GLY A 230 -13.98 35.15 19.69
CA GLY A 230 -15.32 34.57 19.52
C GLY A 230 -15.52 33.36 20.43
N SER A 231 -15.87 32.21 19.87
CA SER A 231 -15.93 30.91 20.57
C SER A 231 -14.60 30.15 20.56
N GLY A 232 -13.62 30.64 19.80
CA GLY A 232 -12.29 30.04 19.70
C GLY A 232 -11.37 30.54 20.80
N CYS A 233 -10.40 29.71 21.16
CA CYS A 233 -9.34 30.08 22.09
C CYS A 233 -8.03 29.41 21.72
N SER A 234 -6.92 30.01 22.15
CA SER A 234 -5.56 29.50 21.98
C SER A 234 -4.74 29.79 23.24
N GLY A 235 -3.66 29.04 23.44
CA GLY A 235 -2.70 29.33 24.50
C GLY A 235 -1.91 30.61 24.20
N SER A 236 -1.55 31.33 25.26
CA SER A 236 -0.75 32.55 25.20
C SER A 236 0.27 32.60 26.33
N ALA A 237 1.19 33.56 26.25
CA ALA A 237 2.31 33.70 27.18
C ALA A 237 3.10 32.38 27.31
N GLY A 238 3.15 31.79 28.51
CA GLY A 238 3.85 30.54 28.78
C GLY A 238 3.27 29.32 28.06
N TYR A 239 2.09 29.43 27.45
CA TYR A 239 1.38 28.36 26.74
C TYR A 239 1.18 28.65 25.25
N ALA A 240 1.93 29.60 24.68
CA ALA A 240 1.82 29.98 23.26
C ALA A 240 2.13 28.85 22.25
N ASP A 241 2.68 27.72 22.73
CA ASP A 241 2.89 26.49 21.94
C ASP A 241 1.65 25.57 21.88
N ILE A 242 0.58 25.92 22.58
CA ILE A 242 -0.69 25.18 22.61
C ILE A 242 -1.72 25.93 21.78
N ASP A 243 -1.87 25.53 20.53
CA ASP A 243 -2.85 26.08 19.61
C ASP A 243 -3.35 24.99 18.66
N ARG A 244 -4.26 25.35 17.75
CA ARG A 244 -4.59 24.52 16.60
C ARG A 244 -3.29 24.17 15.84
N GLY A 245 -3.10 22.89 15.56
CA GLY A 245 -1.92 22.38 14.86
C GLY A 245 -0.77 21.96 15.78
N THR A 246 -0.90 22.14 17.10
CA THR A 246 0.07 21.56 18.04
C THR A 246 0.07 20.04 17.90
N GLN A 247 1.26 19.45 17.75
CA GLN A 247 1.44 18.02 17.52
C GLN A 247 1.08 17.21 18.77
N VAL A 248 0.33 16.14 18.55
CA VAL A 248 0.10 15.05 19.50
C VAL A 248 0.86 13.83 18.97
N THR A 249 1.78 13.30 19.76
CA THR A 249 2.57 12.12 19.38
C THR A 249 2.21 10.95 20.27
N VAL A 250 1.96 9.80 19.67
CA VAL A 250 1.69 8.54 20.35
C VAL A 250 2.84 7.59 20.09
N LYS A 251 3.42 7.03 21.16
CA LYS A 251 4.53 6.08 21.09
C LYS A 251 4.22 4.77 21.81
N ASN A 252 4.97 3.71 21.52
CA ASN A 252 4.98 2.50 22.35
C ASN A 252 5.97 2.61 23.52
N GLY A 253 6.11 1.55 24.33
CA GLY A 253 7.05 1.51 25.45
C GLY A 253 8.54 1.53 25.06
N GLN A 254 8.87 1.21 23.81
CA GLN A 254 10.21 1.25 23.21
C GLN A 254 10.56 2.64 22.68
N GLY A 255 9.57 3.52 22.53
CA GLY A 255 9.73 4.90 22.05
C GLY A 255 9.47 5.08 20.55
N ASP A 256 9.03 4.03 19.85
CA ASP A 256 8.65 4.11 18.43
C ASP A 256 7.37 4.92 18.29
N ILE A 257 7.32 5.80 17.29
CA ILE A 257 6.14 6.63 17.03
C ILE A 257 5.11 5.78 16.28
N LEU A 258 3.97 5.54 16.93
CA LEU A 258 2.84 4.78 16.39
C LEU A 258 1.88 5.66 15.59
N ALA A 259 1.64 6.88 16.08
CA ALA A 259 0.75 7.83 15.44
C ALA A 259 1.17 9.28 15.70
N THR A 260 0.86 10.14 14.74
CA THR A 260 0.97 11.60 14.87
C THR A 260 -0.37 12.23 14.54
N ALA A 261 -0.88 13.05 15.45
CA ALA A 261 -2.09 13.84 15.28
C ALA A 261 -1.83 15.30 15.62
N PHE A 262 -2.87 16.12 15.47
CA PHE A 262 -2.80 17.55 15.71
C PHE A 262 -4.02 18.03 16.49
N LEU A 263 -3.77 18.93 17.44
CA LEU A 263 -4.84 19.65 18.13
C LEU A 263 -5.69 20.40 17.10
N GLN A 264 -7.00 20.23 17.20
CA GLN A 264 -7.97 20.97 16.40
C GLN A 264 -8.20 22.35 17.02
N ALA A 265 -9.14 23.12 16.46
CA ALA A 265 -9.51 24.43 16.98
C ALA A 265 -9.89 24.36 18.46
N GLY A 266 -9.21 25.16 19.31
CA GLY A 266 -9.58 25.32 20.71
C GLY A 266 -10.94 25.97 20.85
N GLN A 267 -11.75 25.48 21.79
CA GLN A 267 -13.07 26.00 22.13
C GLN A 267 -13.14 26.29 23.62
N GLY A 268 -13.75 27.42 23.98
CA GLY A 268 -13.92 27.79 25.38
C GLY A 268 -13.81 29.28 25.62
N GLY A 269 -13.15 29.66 26.70
CA GLY A 269 -13.00 31.04 27.13
C GLY A 269 -11.75 31.25 27.97
N ARG A 270 -11.67 32.39 28.67
CA ARG A 270 -10.44 32.81 29.37
C ARG A 270 -9.98 31.91 30.52
N PHE A 271 -10.83 30.99 30.99
CA PHE A 271 -10.52 30.08 32.10
C PHE A 271 -10.24 28.65 31.64
N LEU A 272 -10.81 28.24 30.51
CA LEU A 272 -10.77 26.88 29.99
C LEU A 272 -10.74 26.96 28.47
N CYS A 273 -9.72 26.37 27.86
CA CYS A 273 -9.59 26.24 26.43
C CYS A 273 -9.34 24.78 26.06
N THR A 274 -10.32 24.15 25.42
CA THR A 274 -10.28 22.71 25.11
C THR A 274 -10.04 22.50 23.62
N PHE A 275 -9.00 21.74 23.31
CA PHE A 275 -8.58 21.37 21.96
C PHE A 275 -8.90 19.89 21.72
N PRO A 276 -9.85 19.56 20.82
CA PRO A 276 -10.10 18.18 20.46
C PRO A 276 -8.95 17.63 19.59
N PHE A 277 -8.73 16.33 19.64
CA PHE A 277 -7.82 15.62 18.73
C PHE A 277 -8.29 14.17 18.56
N SER A 278 -7.83 13.52 17.49
CA SER A 278 -8.04 12.09 17.29
C SER A 278 -6.86 11.48 16.55
N PHE A 279 -6.63 10.19 16.79
CA PHE A 279 -5.63 9.39 16.10
C PHE A 279 -6.08 7.93 16.02
N GLU A 280 -5.47 7.17 15.12
CA GLU A 280 -5.68 5.72 15.03
C GLU A 280 -4.52 4.99 15.69
N ILE A 281 -4.83 3.94 16.44
CA ILE A 281 -3.85 3.01 17.00
C ILE A 281 -4.34 1.59 16.81
N THR A 282 -3.38 0.67 16.72
CA THR A 282 -3.59 -0.77 16.64
C THR A 282 -3.17 -1.40 17.97
N GLU A 283 -3.92 -2.38 18.43
CA GLU A 283 -3.55 -3.25 19.56
C GLU A 283 -2.18 -3.91 19.34
N GLY A 284 -1.55 -4.39 20.40
CA GLY A 284 -0.33 -5.22 20.34
C GLY A 284 0.89 -4.60 21.00
N GLU A 285 0.79 -3.33 21.41
CA GLU A 285 1.86 -2.64 22.12
C GLU A 285 1.77 -2.86 23.63
N ASP A 286 2.90 -2.82 24.32
CA ASP A 286 2.98 -2.98 25.78
C ASP A 286 2.26 -1.84 26.53
N ARG A 287 2.33 -0.62 25.98
CA ARG A 287 1.66 0.60 26.44
C ARG A 287 1.67 1.66 25.34
N TYR A 288 0.77 2.63 25.46
CA TYR A 288 0.67 3.79 24.56
C TYR A 288 0.99 5.06 25.33
N VAL A 289 2.07 5.73 24.93
CA VAL A 289 2.55 6.97 25.53
C VAL A 289 2.09 8.14 24.68
N VAL A 290 1.13 8.91 25.19
CA VAL A 290 0.57 10.09 24.51
C VAL A 290 1.25 11.34 25.04
N SER A 291 1.71 12.17 24.12
CA SER A 291 2.37 13.44 24.42
C SER A 291 1.79 14.57 23.59
N VAL A 292 1.62 15.74 24.20
CA VAL A 292 1.16 16.95 23.50
C VAL A 292 2.29 17.97 23.52
N SER A 293 2.86 18.27 22.35
CA SER A 293 4.07 19.09 22.24
C SER A 293 5.18 18.56 23.17
N ARG A 294 5.60 19.38 24.14
CA ARG A 294 6.61 19.11 25.15
C ARG A 294 6.03 19.15 26.57
N ARG A 295 4.70 19.08 26.71
CA ARG A 295 3.97 19.32 27.98
C ARG A 295 3.73 18.07 28.82
N GLY A 296 4.51 17.02 28.59
CA GLY A 296 4.46 15.78 29.33
C GLY A 296 4.03 14.59 28.49
N GLU A 297 4.22 13.41 29.06
CA GLU A 297 3.88 12.11 28.49
C GLU A 297 2.95 11.38 29.46
N MET A 298 1.88 10.77 28.95
CA MET A 298 0.94 9.98 29.74
C MET A 298 0.81 8.59 29.13
N SER A 299 0.91 7.55 29.96
CA SER A 299 0.88 6.15 29.53
C SER A 299 -0.50 5.55 29.73
N TYR A 300 -0.99 4.83 28.72
CA TYR A 300 -2.29 4.17 28.70
C TYR A 300 -2.16 2.73 28.21
N SER A 301 -3.08 1.85 28.62
CA SER A 301 -3.29 0.57 27.94
C SER A 301 -4.20 0.73 26.72
N PHE A 302 -4.19 -0.24 25.80
CA PHE A 302 -5.16 -0.28 24.69
C PHE A 302 -6.62 -0.25 25.20
N ALA A 303 -6.89 -0.98 26.29
CA ALA A 303 -8.21 -1.04 26.90
C ALA A 303 -8.67 0.32 27.47
N ASP A 304 -7.76 1.08 28.07
CA ASP A 304 -8.08 2.43 28.59
C ASP A 304 -8.49 3.38 27.45
N LEU A 305 -7.71 3.37 26.36
CA LEU A 305 -7.95 4.21 25.19
C LEU A 305 -9.25 3.85 24.48
N LYS A 306 -9.57 2.55 24.41
CA LYS A 306 -10.80 2.04 23.83
C LYS A 306 -12.03 2.43 24.65
N ALA A 307 -11.95 2.33 25.97
CA ALA A 307 -13.12 2.49 26.84
C ALA A 307 -13.49 3.95 27.12
N ASN A 308 -12.50 4.82 27.34
CA ASN A 308 -12.74 6.12 27.97
C ASN A 308 -12.37 7.33 27.09
N GLY A 309 -11.70 7.10 25.96
CA GLY A 309 -11.02 8.17 25.23
C GLY A 309 -9.94 8.84 26.07
N LEU A 310 -9.55 10.06 25.70
CA LEU A 310 -8.50 10.81 26.38
C LEU A 310 -8.97 12.18 26.85
N SER A 311 -8.67 12.51 28.11
CA SER A 311 -8.85 13.85 28.65
C SER A 311 -7.57 14.25 29.38
N LEU A 312 -6.87 15.21 28.79
CA LEU A 312 -5.62 15.75 29.30
C LEU A 312 -5.87 17.18 29.77
N VAL A 313 -5.39 17.55 30.95
CA VAL A 313 -5.55 18.89 31.51
C VAL A 313 -4.19 19.45 31.86
N LEU A 314 -3.93 20.68 31.43
CA LEU A 314 -2.76 21.48 31.77
C LEU A 314 -3.25 22.80 32.37
N GLY A 315 -2.72 23.23 33.50
CA GLY A 315 -3.06 24.52 34.12
C GLY A 315 -2.13 24.88 35.26
#